data_AF-A0A326GPX2-F1
#
_entry.id   AF-A0A326GPX2-F1
#
_cell.length_a   1.000
_cell.length_b   1.000
_cell.length_c   1.000
_cell.angle_alpha   90.00
_cell.angle_beta   90.00
_cell.angle_gamma   90.00
#
_symmetry.space_group_name_H-M   'P 1'
#
loop_
_entity.id
_entity.type
_entity.pdbx_description
1 polymer ?
#
loop_
_entity_poly.entity_id
_entity_poly.type
_entity_poly.pdbx_seq_one_letter_code
_entity_poly.pdbx_strand_id
1 'polypeptide(L)'
;MAKPLQLLAFLFLLLTGTAALAAPRCTAGPANQSQRITINDGMRSVLLHLPPGFDPARPAPLVILLHGSGGTGAAMLRDSNLAEAADKHGFIVAAPDAGIPHDQGFVWNIPGVPTVAGTIPGPDAPDDVKFIGALIDQLAKAGCADPARVYATGLSGGGRMTSWLGCVAADRFAAIAPVVGLRAGNPLASDPTHPDPATCRPSRPLPVIAFAGDADTTNPIQGGGAKYWSYTMHAAEMRWATLNGCTAAPTTRWVAPKVYEERYTGCRDGADVAGRITVGGGHSWVVDNDALWAFLSQHRR
;
A
#
# COMPACT_ATOMS: atom_id res chain seq x y z
N MET A 1 30.53 -35.62 -76.00
CA MET A 1 30.85 -34.39 -75.24
C MET A 1 29.53 -33.79 -74.74
N ALA A 2 29.13 -34.11 -73.51
CA ALA A 2 27.88 -33.62 -72.92
C ALA A 2 28.17 -32.38 -72.06
N LYS A 3 27.43 -31.29 -72.27
CA LYS A 3 27.53 -30.04 -71.48
C LYS A 3 26.70 -30.18 -70.19
N PRO A 4 27.19 -29.74 -69.02
CA PRO A 4 26.39 -29.75 -67.80
C PRO A 4 25.49 -28.51 -67.75
N LEU A 5 24.26 -28.73 -67.29
CA LEU A 5 23.22 -27.71 -67.08
C LEU A 5 23.38 -27.15 -65.65
N GLN A 6 23.69 -25.87 -65.49
CA GLN A 6 23.74 -25.20 -64.19
C GLN A 6 22.33 -24.75 -63.77
N LEU A 7 21.80 -25.35 -62.70
CA LEU A 7 20.59 -24.89 -62.03
C LEU A 7 20.94 -23.70 -61.11
N LEU A 8 20.40 -22.51 -61.40
CA LEU A 8 20.39 -21.38 -60.46
C LEU A 8 19.23 -21.58 -59.46
N ALA A 9 19.58 -21.81 -58.19
CA ALA A 9 18.63 -21.77 -57.09
C ALA A 9 18.43 -20.32 -56.64
N PHE A 10 17.24 -19.76 -56.86
CA PHE A 10 16.83 -18.48 -56.29
C PHE A 10 16.40 -18.68 -54.83
N LEU A 11 17.20 -18.16 -53.90
CA LEU A 11 16.90 -18.13 -52.48
C LEU A 11 15.93 -16.95 -52.21
N PHE A 12 14.63 -17.26 -52.05
CA PHE A 12 13.65 -16.27 -51.58
C PHE A 12 13.85 -16.02 -50.08
N LEU A 13 14.41 -14.86 -49.72
CA LEU A 13 14.51 -14.41 -48.34
C LEU A 13 13.14 -13.88 -47.90
N LEU A 14 12.38 -14.71 -47.16
CA LEU A 14 11.14 -14.30 -46.50
C LEU A 14 11.50 -13.38 -45.31
N LEU A 15 11.37 -12.07 -45.50
CA LEU A 15 11.42 -11.07 -44.43
C LEU A 15 10.15 -11.19 -43.57
N THR A 16 10.18 -12.05 -42.55
CA THR A 16 9.16 -12.07 -41.51
C THR A 16 9.35 -10.85 -40.61
N GLY A 17 8.67 -9.75 -40.95
CA GLY A 17 8.59 -8.57 -40.10
C GLY A 17 7.90 -8.91 -38.78
N THR A 18 8.66 -9.10 -37.71
CA THR A 18 8.13 -9.13 -36.35
C THR A 18 7.64 -7.72 -36.02
N ALA A 19 6.33 -7.50 -36.09
CA ALA A 19 5.72 -6.29 -35.55
C ALA A 19 6.04 -6.24 -34.05
N ALA A 20 6.97 -5.37 -33.66
CA ALA A 20 7.24 -5.11 -32.26
C ALA A 20 5.96 -4.56 -31.63
N LEU A 21 5.35 -5.33 -30.73
CA LEU A 21 4.21 -4.86 -29.94
C LEU A 21 4.66 -3.61 -29.19
N ALA A 22 4.04 -2.47 -29.49
CA ALA A 22 4.30 -1.23 -28.78
C ALA A 22 4.04 -1.44 -27.28
N ALA A 23 4.97 -1.02 -26.43
CA ALA A 23 4.80 -1.09 -24.99
C ALA A 23 3.50 -0.34 -24.59
N PRO A 24 2.70 -0.91 -23.66
CA PRO A 24 1.48 -0.27 -23.22
C PRO A 24 1.82 1.10 -22.65
N ARG A 25 1.18 2.14 -23.22
CA ARG A 25 1.30 3.51 -22.73
C ARG A 25 0.24 3.75 -21.67
N CYS A 26 0.62 4.37 -20.56
CA CYS A 26 -0.32 4.83 -19.55
C CYS A 26 -1.40 5.71 -20.17
N THR A 27 -2.65 5.28 -20.04
CA THR A 27 -3.84 5.98 -20.56
C THR A 27 -4.67 6.65 -19.46
N ALA A 28 -4.21 6.62 -18.21
CA ALA A 28 -4.98 7.13 -17.08
C ALA A 28 -5.05 8.67 -17.01
N GLY A 29 -4.22 9.37 -17.79
CA GLY A 29 -4.32 10.82 -18.08
C GLY A 29 -2.96 11.53 -18.10
N PRO A 30 -2.93 12.87 -18.11
CA PRO A 30 -1.70 13.64 -18.25
C PRO A 30 -0.84 13.64 -16.97
N ALA A 31 0.48 13.71 -17.13
CA ALA A 31 1.43 13.92 -16.04
C ALA A 31 1.22 15.28 -15.34
N ASN A 32 1.77 15.41 -14.13
CA ASN A 32 1.71 16.61 -13.28
C ASN A 32 0.28 17.05 -12.91
N GLN A 33 -0.65 16.10 -12.79
CA GLN A 33 -2.05 16.39 -12.50
C GLN A 33 -2.66 15.31 -11.61
N SER A 34 -3.58 15.77 -10.75
CA SER A 34 -4.50 14.90 -10.03
C SER A 34 -5.82 14.87 -10.75
N GLN A 35 -6.32 13.67 -11.06
CA GLN A 35 -7.59 13.49 -11.76
C GLN A 35 -8.43 12.40 -11.12
N ARG A 36 -9.75 12.57 -11.22
CA ARG A 36 -10.69 11.60 -10.70
C ARG A 36 -10.92 10.50 -11.74
N ILE A 37 -10.63 9.27 -11.37
CA ILE A 37 -10.94 8.08 -12.17
C ILE A 37 -12.02 7.26 -11.47
N THR A 38 -12.79 6.52 -12.24
CA THR A 38 -13.69 5.48 -11.74
C THR A 38 -13.06 4.11 -11.96
N ILE A 39 -13.29 3.21 -11.02
CA ILE A 39 -12.99 1.79 -11.18
C ILE A 39 -14.21 1.11 -11.80
N ASN A 40 -14.00 -0.03 -12.46
CA ASN A 40 -15.04 -0.78 -13.17
C ASN A 40 -16.27 -1.16 -12.30
N ASP A 41 -16.24 -0.97 -10.98
CA ASP A 41 -17.42 -1.08 -10.11
C ASP A 41 -18.40 0.11 -10.26
N GLY A 42 -17.97 1.19 -10.93
CA GLY A 42 -18.75 2.39 -11.22
C GLY A 42 -19.11 3.25 -10.01
N MET A 43 -18.75 2.84 -8.79
CA MET A 43 -19.33 3.38 -7.57
C MET A 43 -18.35 4.23 -6.77
N ARG A 44 -17.05 3.98 -6.89
CA ARG A 44 -16.05 4.64 -6.03
C ARG A 44 -15.10 5.53 -6.80
N SER A 45 -14.83 6.67 -6.19
CA SER A 45 -13.91 7.67 -6.70
C SER A 45 -12.48 7.34 -6.33
N VAL A 46 -11.56 7.57 -7.26
CA VAL A 46 -10.13 7.55 -6.97
C VAL A 46 -9.52 8.84 -7.47
N LEU A 47 -8.85 9.58 -6.59
CA LEU A 47 -7.98 10.68 -7.00
C LEU A 47 -6.61 10.10 -7.36
N LEU A 48 -6.30 10.07 -8.65
CA LEU A 48 -5.04 9.59 -9.18
C LEU A 48 -4.12 10.77 -9.45
N HIS A 49 -2.94 10.77 -8.85
CA HIS A 49 -1.91 11.77 -9.06
C HIS A 49 -0.73 11.17 -9.83
N LEU A 50 -0.42 11.75 -10.99
CA LEU A 50 0.73 11.40 -11.83
C LEU A 50 1.80 12.48 -11.68
N PRO A 51 3.05 12.14 -11.31
CA PRO A 51 4.09 13.13 -11.03
C PRO A 51 4.58 13.85 -12.31
N PRO A 52 5.23 15.03 -12.22
CA PRO A 52 5.92 15.65 -13.34
C PRO A 52 7.01 14.74 -13.89
N GLY A 53 7.20 14.80 -15.22
CA GLY A 53 8.18 13.95 -15.89
C GLY A 53 7.80 12.47 -15.94
N PHE A 54 6.59 12.08 -15.50
CA PHE A 54 6.06 10.73 -15.70
C PHE A 54 6.10 10.35 -17.19
N ASP A 55 6.84 9.29 -17.50
CA ASP A 55 6.96 8.73 -18.83
C ASP A 55 5.82 7.73 -19.06
N PRO A 56 4.81 8.05 -19.88
CA PRO A 56 3.69 7.14 -20.10
C PRO A 56 4.11 5.83 -20.76
N ALA A 57 5.32 5.73 -21.34
CA ALA A 57 5.82 4.47 -21.90
C ALA A 57 6.45 3.52 -20.85
N ARG A 58 6.60 3.96 -19.59
CA ARG A 58 7.24 3.17 -18.53
C ARG A 58 6.36 3.12 -17.28
N PRO A 59 5.88 1.93 -16.87
CA PRO A 59 5.15 1.78 -15.62
C PRO A 59 5.95 2.28 -14.41
N ALA A 60 5.32 3.08 -13.57
CA ALA A 60 5.91 3.68 -12.39
C ALA A 60 5.51 2.93 -11.10
N PRO A 61 6.25 3.10 -10.00
CA PRO A 61 5.78 2.64 -8.70
C PRO A 61 4.42 3.25 -8.35
N LEU A 62 3.59 2.50 -7.64
CA LEU A 62 2.26 2.93 -7.21
C LEU A 62 2.16 2.89 -5.68
N VAL A 63 1.74 4.00 -5.08
CA VAL A 63 1.36 4.07 -3.67
C VAL A 63 -0.14 4.26 -3.55
N ILE A 64 -0.82 3.29 -2.94
CA ILE A 64 -2.22 3.42 -2.54
C ILE A 64 -2.27 4.21 -1.22
N LEU A 65 -2.92 5.37 -1.23
CA LEU A 65 -3.06 6.25 -0.07
C LEU A 65 -4.48 6.18 0.50
N LEU A 66 -4.62 5.59 1.68
CA LEU A 66 -5.92 5.32 2.30
C LEU A 66 -6.26 6.37 3.37
N HIS A 67 -7.42 7.02 3.23
CA HIS A 67 -7.88 8.06 4.16
C HIS A 67 -8.29 7.50 5.53
N GLY A 68 -8.27 8.36 6.56
CA GLY A 68 -8.83 8.07 7.88
C GLY A 68 -10.36 7.96 7.87
N SER A 69 -10.94 7.37 8.91
CA SER A 69 -12.39 7.21 9.05
C SER A 69 -13.11 8.57 9.01
N GLY A 70 -14.18 8.67 8.22
CA GLY A 70 -14.91 9.92 7.97
C GLY A 70 -14.27 10.84 6.91
N GLY A 71 -13.14 10.44 6.34
CA GLY A 71 -12.41 11.20 5.31
C GLY A 71 -12.75 10.79 3.88
N THR A 72 -12.00 11.37 2.93
CA THR A 72 -12.03 11.05 1.50
C THR A 72 -10.60 10.92 0.98
N GLY A 73 -10.41 10.22 -0.13
CA GLY A 73 -9.11 10.09 -0.79
C GLY A 73 -8.54 11.46 -1.20
N ALA A 74 -9.40 12.36 -1.70
CA ALA A 74 -8.99 13.71 -2.07
C ALA A 74 -8.48 14.53 -0.88
N ALA A 75 -9.17 14.46 0.27
CA ALA A 75 -8.71 15.12 1.49
C ALA A 75 -7.38 14.52 1.98
N MET A 76 -7.26 13.19 1.96
CA MET A 76 -6.03 12.53 2.42
C MET A 76 -4.82 12.88 1.54
N LEU A 77 -4.99 12.94 0.21
CA LEU A 77 -3.89 13.34 -0.69
C LEU A 77 -3.39 14.75 -0.36
N ARG A 78 -4.32 15.69 -0.15
CA ARG A 78 -3.99 17.08 0.24
C ARG A 78 -3.33 17.14 1.61
N ASP A 79 -3.88 16.45 2.62
CA ASP A 79 -3.47 16.63 4.01
C ASP A 79 -2.19 15.84 4.36
N SER A 80 -1.83 14.83 3.56
CA SER A 80 -0.58 14.05 3.74
C SER A 80 0.65 14.69 3.11
N ASN A 81 0.48 15.62 2.16
CA ASN A 81 1.54 16.11 1.28
C ASN A 81 2.32 14.99 0.56
N LEU A 82 1.65 13.86 0.25
CA LEU A 82 2.30 12.73 -0.42
C LEU A 82 2.48 12.98 -1.92
N ALA A 83 1.69 13.88 -2.52
CA ALA A 83 1.84 14.29 -3.91
C ALA A 83 3.20 14.98 -4.14
N GLU A 84 3.65 15.81 -3.21
CA GLU A 84 4.94 16.51 -3.29
C GLU A 84 6.12 15.52 -3.24
N ALA A 85 6.00 14.48 -2.41
CA ALA A 85 6.97 13.39 -2.40
C ALA A 85 6.89 12.57 -3.69
N ALA A 86 5.69 12.32 -4.22
CA ALA A 86 5.47 11.64 -5.49
C ALA A 86 6.15 12.39 -6.64
N ASP A 87 6.02 13.72 -6.65
CA ASP A 87 6.65 14.60 -7.63
C ASP A 87 8.17 14.54 -7.58
N LYS A 88 8.71 14.58 -6.37
CA LYS A 88 10.16 14.52 -6.14
C LYS A 88 10.76 13.17 -6.53
N HIS A 89 10.05 12.08 -6.31
CA HIS A 89 10.59 10.72 -6.39
C HIS A 89 10.08 9.90 -7.58
N GLY A 90 9.11 10.41 -8.33
CA GLY A 90 8.61 9.78 -9.56
C GLY A 90 7.74 8.54 -9.33
N PHE A 91 6.88 8.55 -8.32
CA PHE A 91 5.86 7.50 -8.11
C PHE A 91 4.44 8.03 -8.30
N ILE A 92 3.50 7.14 -8.60
CA ILE A 92 2.08 7.45 -8.73
C ILE A 92 1.42 7.33 -7.35
N VAL A 93 0.48 8.23 -7.04
CA VAL A 93 -0.41 8.08 -5.87
C VAL A 93 -1.84 7.83 -6.34
N ALA A 94 -2.45 6.77 -5.84
CA ALA A 94 -3.89 6.56 -5.99
C ALA A 94 -4.54 6.70 -4.61
N ALA A 95 -5.39 7.71 -4.46
CA ALA A 95 -6.13 8.00 -3.23
C ALA A 95 -7.62 7.71 -3.41
N PRO A 96 -8.07 6.47 -3.18
CA PRO A 96 -9.47 6.09 -3.28
C PRO A 96 -10.34 6.57 -2.10
N ASP A 97 -11.64 6.73 -2.36
CA ASP A 97 -12.68 6.73 -1.33
C ASP A 97 -13.04 5.29 -0.91
N ALA A 98 -13.27 5.08 0.39
CA ALA A 98 -13.75 3.82 0.93
C ALA A 98 -15.23 3.56 0.57
N GLY A 99 -15.69 2.33 0.78
CA GLY A 99 -17.02 1.90 0.32
C GLY A 99 -18.20 2.31 1.21
N ILE A 100 -18.00 2.53 2.51
CA ILE A 100 -19.10 2.74 3.47
C ILE A 100 -19.22 4.22 3.82
N PRO A 101 -20.34 4.90 3.52
CA PRO A 101 -20.55 6.29 3.92
C PRO A 101 -20.56 6.47 5.44
N HIS A 102 -19.92 7.54 5.92
CA HIS A 102 -19.90 7.94 7.33
C HIS A 102 -19.67 9.45 7.44
N ASP A 103 -20.54 10.15 8.16
CA ASP A 103 -20.56 11.62 8.22
C ASP A 103 -20.54 12.26 6.81
N GLN A 104 -19.50 13.04 6.49
CA GLN A 104 -19.29 13.67 5.19
C GLN A 104 -18.30 12.90 4.30
N GLY A 105 -17.86 11.72 4.72
CA GLY A 105 -16.87 10.91 4.02
C GLY A 105 -17.18 9.42 4.13
N PHE A 106 -16.13 8.63 4.31
CA PHE A 106 -16.25 7.16 4.23
C PHE A 106 -15.43 6.43 5.31
N VAL A 107 -15.72 5.15 5.49
CA VAL A 107 -14.96 4.23 6.35
C VAL A 107 -14.64 2.94 5.61
N TRP A 108 -13.46 2.39 5.90
CA TRP A 108 -13.01 1.10 5.35
C TRP A 108 -13.69 -0.07 6.06
N ASN A 109 -14.13 -1.05 5.28
CA ASN A 109 -14.63 -2.33 5.72
C ASN A 109 -13.45 -3.28 6.01
N ILE A 110 -13.20 -3.52 7.29
CA ILE A 110 -12.27 -4.54 7.76
C ILE A 110 -13.11 -5.67 8.37
N PRO A 111 -13.19 -6.85 7.71
CA PRO A 111 -14.02 -7.96 8.18
C PRO A 111 -13.78 -8.33 9.64
N GLY A 112 -14.87 -8.41 10.41
CA GLY A 112 -14.84 -8.78 11.83
C GLY A 112 -14.39 -7.68 12.79
N VAL A 113 -14.13 -6.45 12.31
CA VAL A 113 -13.75 -5.30 13.15
C VAL A 113 -14.85 -4.24 13.09
N PRO A 114 -15.27 -3.68 14.23
CA PRO A 114 -16.24 -2.59 14.21
C PRO A 114 -15.66 -1.35 13.55
N THR A 115 -16.47 -0.65 12.76
CA THR A 115 -16.12 0.68 12.26
C THR A 115 -16.16 1.71 13.38
N VAL A 116 -15.86 2.98 13.06
CA VAL A 116 -16.02 4.08 14.03
C VAL A 116 -17.48 4.34 14.42
N ALA A 117 -18.46 3.84 13.64
CA ALA A 117 -19.87 3.82 14.01
C ALA A 117 -20.20 2.76 15.09
N GLY A 118 -19.23 1.95 15.50
CA GLY A 118 -19.37 0.97 16.58
C GLY A 118 -19.99 -0.36 16.16
N THR A 119 -20.28 -0.56 14.88
CA THR A 119 -20.86 -1.79 14.33
C THR A 119 -19.88 -2.48 13.37
N ILE A 120 -19.89 -3.82 13.38
CA ILE A 120 -19.19 -4.63 12.39
C ILE A 120 -20.03 -4.59 11.10
N PRO A 121 -19.44 -4.23 9.95
CA PRO A 121 -20.16 -4.25 8.68
C PRO A 121 -20.72 -5.65 8.37
N GLY A 122 -21.95 -5.69 7.83
CA GLY A 122 -22.62 -6.93 7.44
C GLY A 122 -22.01 -7.59 6.18
N PRO A 123 -22.47 -8.79 5.80
CA PRO A 123 -21.95 -9.52 4.64
C PRO A 123 -22.13 -8.81 3.30
N ASP A 124 -23.17 -7.96 3.19
CA ASP A 124 -23.45 -7.17 1.99
C ASP A 124 -22.71 -5.82 1.97
N ALA A 125 -21.88 -5.55 2.98
CA ALA A 125 -21.10 -4.34 3.01
C ALA A 125 -20.07 -4.31 1.86
N PRO A 126 -19.76 -3.13 1.30
CA PRO A 126 -18.81 -3.02 0.20
C PRO A 126 -17.45 -3.66 0.53
N ASP A 127 -16.89 -4.41 -0.41
CA ASP A 127 -15.60 -5.09 -0.26
C ASP A 127 -14.45 -4.17 -0.69
N ASP A 128 -13.78 -3.54 0.29
CA ASP A 128 -12.65 -2.66 0.06
C ASP A 128 -11.38 -3.39 -0.42
N VAL A 129 -11.18 -4.66 -0.04
CA VAL A 129 -10.01 -5.45 -0.50
C VAL A 129 -10.14 -5.72 -1.99
N LYS A 130 -11.31 -6.20 -2.43
CA LYS A 130 -11.60 -6.47 -3.84
C LYS A 130 -11.51 -5.19 -4.68
N PHE A 131 -12.06 -4.09 -4.18
CA PHE A 131 -11.99 -2.80 -4.85
C PHE A 131 -10.54 -2.31 -5.05
N ILE A 132 -9.72 -2.34 -4.00
CA ILE A 132 -8.30 -1.93 -4.10
C ILE A 132 -7.53 -2.86 -5.05
N GLY A 133 -7.80 -4.17 -5.01
CA GLY A 133 -7.25 -5.11 -5.97
C GLY A 133 -7.61 -4.77 -7.42
N ALA A 134 -8.87 -4.41 -7.69
CA ALA A 134 -9.34 -4.01 -9.01
C ALA A 134 -8.71 -2.69 -9.48
N LEU A 135 -8.51 -1.72 -8.58
CA LEU A 135 -7.78 -0.48 -8.85
C LEU A 135 -6.34 -0.76 -9.30
N ILE A 136 -5.63 -1.62 -8.57
CA ILE A 136 -4.25 -2.02 -8.92
C ILE A 136 -4.23 -2.67 -10.31
N ASP A 137 -5.14 -3.62 -10.57
CA ASP A 137 -5.20 -4.30 -11.88
C ASP A 137 -5.54 -3.34 -13.02
N GLN A 138 -6.45 -2.39 -12.81
CA GLN A 138 -6.81 -1.40 -13.80
C GLN A 138 -5.62 -0.51 -14.16
N LEU A 139 -4.89 0.00 -13.17
CA LEU A 139 -3.71 0.84 -13.41
C LEU A 139 -2.53 0.06 -14.03
N ALA A 140 -2.33 -1.19 -13.64
CA ALA A 140 -1.34 -2.07 -14.25
C ALA A 140 -1.69 -2.40 -15.70
N LYS A 141 -2.94 -2.77 -15.97
CA LYS A 141 -3.45 -3.06 -17.34
C LYS A 141 -3.40 -1.84 -18.23
N ALA A 142 -3.62 -0.64 -17.68
CA ALA A 142 -3.48 0.61 -18.40
C ALA A 142 -2.02 0.98 -18.69
N GLY A 143 -1.02 0.22 -18.22
CA GLY A 143 0.41 0.51 -18.42
C GLY A 143 0.96 1.60 -17.49
N CYS A 144 0.20 2.02 -16.47
CA CYS A 144 0.60 3.10 -15.57
C CYS A 144 1.42 2.61 -14.38
N ALA A 145 0.98 1.53 -13.73
CA ALA A 145 1.59 1.02 -12.51
C ALA A 145 2.44 -0.23 -12.79
N ASP A 146 3.66 -0.27 -12.25
CA ASP A 146 4.48 -1.47 -12.20
C ASP A 146 3.93 -2.41 -11.13
N PRO A 147 3.39 -3.58 -11.49
CA PRO A 147 2.80 -4.50 -10.51
C PRO A 147 3.82 -4.91 -9.44
N ALA A 148 5.11 -5.00 -9.77
CA ALA A 148 6.14 -5.41 -8.81
C ALA A 148 6.48 -4.32 -7.78
N ARG A 149 6.06 -3.07 -7.99
CA ARG A 149 6.34 -1.90 -7.14
C ARG A 149 5.04 -1.20 -6.71
N VAL A 150 4.13 -1.98 -6.12
CA VAL A 150 2.88 -1.49 -5.53
C VAL A 150 3.01 -1.47 -4.02
N TYR A 151 2.62 -0.37 -3.39
CA TYR A 151 2.70 -0.16 -1.95
C TYR A 151 1.37 0.36 -1.42
N ALA A 152 1.14 0.24 -0.11
CA ALA A 152 0.00 0.86 0.54
C ALA A 152 0.43 1.63 1.78
N THR A 153 -0.20 2.77 2.02
CA THR A 153 -0.07 3.59 3.22
C THR A 153 -1.43 4.22 3.53
N GLY A 154 -1.59 4.76 4.73
CA GLY A 154 -2.84 5.40 5.11
C GLY A 154 -2.92 5.75 6.58
N LEU A 155 -3.79 6.70 6.90
CA LEU A 155 -3.96 7.25 8.23
C LEU A 155 -5.09 6.53 8.98
N SER A 156 -4.88 6.16 10.24
CA SER A 156 -5.93 5.70 11.16
C SER A 156 -6.76 4.54 10.60
N GLY A 157 -8.02 4.75 10.22
CA GLY A 157 -8.83 3.76 9.50
C GLY A 157 -8.16 3.25 8.21
N GLY A 158 -7.53 4.15 7.46
CA GLY A 158 -6.71 3.81 6.30
C GLY A 158 -5.47 3.02 6.68
N GLY A 159 -4.81 3.34 7.81
CA GLY A 159 -3.67 2.57 8.31
C GLY A 159 -4.06 1.16 8.76
N ARG A 160 -5.24 1.00 9.38
CA ARG A 160 -5.81 -0.32 9.69
C ARG A 160 -6.11 -1.10 8.41
N MET A 161 -6.65 -0.44 7.39
CA MET A 161 -6.90 -1.08 6.08
C MET A 161 -5.58 -1.44 5.38
N THR A 162 -4.54 -0.60 5.45
CA THR A 162 -3.19 -0.90 4.96
C THR A 162 -2.64 -2.17 5.63
N SER A 163 -2.81 -2.30 6.95
CA SER A 163 -2.41 -3.49 7.70
C SER A 163 -3.20 -4.73 7.27
N TRP A 164 -4.52 -4.58 7.10
CA TRP A 164 -5.41 -5.66 6.66
C TRP A 164 -5.05 -6.16 5.25
N LEU A 165 -4.79 -5.25 4.31
CA LEU A 165 -4.29 -5.58 2.97
C LEU A 165 -2.99 -6.38 3.04
N GLY A 166 -2.07 -6.01 3.92
CA GLY A 166 -0.86 -6.80 4.16
C GLY A 166 -1.18 -8.22 4.64
N CYS A 167 -2.18 -8.40 5.50
CA CYS A 167 -2.57 -9.69 6.04
C CYS A 167 -3.22 -10.63 5.02
N VAL A 168 -4.01 -10.10 4.07
CA VAL A 168 -4.87 -10.91 3.19
C VAL A 168 -4.52 -10.84 1.70
N ALA A 169 -3.69 -9.87 1.30
CA ALA A 169 -3.32 -9.60 -0.09
C ALA A 169 -1.83 -9.26 -0.22
N ALA A 170 -0.97 -9.88 0.60
CA ALA A 170 0.48 -9.65 0.62
C ALA A 170 1.14 -9.86 -0.76
N ASP A 171 0.59 -10.74 -1.58
CA ASP A 171 1.05 -10.98 -2.95
C ASP A 171 0.84 -9.78 -3.88
N ARG A 172 0.08 -8.76 -3.48
CA ARG A 172 -0.20 -7.56 -4.29
C ARG A 172 0.70 -6.38 -3.94
N PHE A 173 1.35 -6.38 -2.77
CA PHE A 173 2.17 -5.28 -2.27
C PHE A 173 3.64 -5.68 -2.09
N ALA A 174 4.57 -4.81 -2.49
CA ALA A 174 6.00 -4.97 -2.25
C ALA A 174 6.39 -4.59 -0.81
N ALA A 175 5.68 -3.63 -0.22
CA ALA A 175 5.81 -3.21 1.17
C ALA A 175 4.57 -2.40 1.59
N ILE A 176 4.34 -2.27 2.90
CA ILE A 176 3.26 -1.44 3.45
C ILE A 176 3.78 -0.46 4.49
N ALA A 177 3.09 0.68 4.61
CA ALA A 177 3.43 1.74 5.55
C ALA A 177 2.21 2.29 6.32
N PRO A 178 1.66 1.55 7.30
CA PRO A 178 0.53 2.03 8.11
C PRO A 178 0.87 3.26 8.96
N VAL A 179 -0.01 4.26 9.00
CA VAL A 179 0.15 5.47 9.83
C VAL A 179 -0.95 5.52 10.88
N VAL A 180 -0.57 5.61 12.15
CA VAL A 180 -1.43 5.52 13.34
C VAL A 180 -2.46 4.40 13.23
N GLY A 181 -2.04 3.25 12.70
CA GLY A 181 -2.97 2.19 12.27
C GLY A 181 -2.36 0.80 12.12
N LEU A 182 -1.12 0.59 12.57
CA LEU A 182 -0.47 -0.72 12.46
C LEU A 182 -1.25 -1.80 13.23
N ARG A 183 -1.58 -2.87 12.51
CA ARG A 183 -2.21 -4.09 13.01
C ARG A 183 -1.55 -5.30 12.33
N ALA A 184 -1.66 -6.47 12.95
CA ALA A 184 -1.18 -7.75 12.42
C ALA A 184 -2.25 -8.84 12.63
N GLY A 185 -3.48 -8.52 12.25
CA GLY A 185 -4.71 -9.29 12.53
C GLY A 185 -5.70 -8.51 13.37
N ASN A 186 -6.91 -9.03 13.47
CA ASN A 186 -7.95 -8.51 14.36
C ASN A 186 -7.53 -8.74 15.83
N PRO A 187 -8.09 -7.98 16.79
CA PRO A 187 -7.96 -8.34 18.20
C PRO A 187 -8.52 -9.75 18.45
N LEU A 188 -7.80 -10.57 19.19
CA LEU A 188 -8.25 -11.92 19.55
C LEU A 188 -9.49 -11.84 20.46
N ALA A 189 -10.54 -12.57 20.12
CA ALA A 189 -11.83 -12.48 20.82
C ALA A 189 -11.73 -12.84 22.31
N SER A 190 -10.89 -13.83 22.65
CA SER A 190 -10.68 -14.27 24.04
C SER A 190 -9.77 -13.33 24.84
N ASP A 191 -8.89 -12.59 24.15
CA ASP A 191 -7.98 -11.63 24.75
C ASP A 191 -7.61 -10.54 23.73
N PRO A 192 -8.35 -9.43 23.71
CA PRO A 192 -8.19 -8.40 22.69
C PRO A 192 -6.85 -7.64 22.82
N THR A 193 -6.06 -7.90 23.86
CA THR A 193 -4.69 -7.37 24.01
C THR A 193 -3.66 -8.11 23.15
N HIS A 194 -4.08 -9.17 22.44
CA HIS A 194 -3.26 -9.91 21.49
C HIS A 194 -3.85 -9.90 20.07
N PRO A 195 -3.01 -9.93 19.02
CA PRO A 195 -3.47 -10.11 17.65
C PRO A 195 -3.91 -11.57 17.40
N ASP A 196 -5.03 -11.75 16.69
CA ASP A 196 -5.55 -13.06 16.30
C ASP A 196 -4.76 -13.63 15.09
N PRO A 197 -3.97 -14.70 15.27
CA PRO A 197 -3.20 -15.30 14.19
C PRO A 197 -4.07 -15.93 13.09
N ALA A 198 -5.35 -16.22 13.34
CA ALA A 198 -6.27 -16.76 12.35
C ALA A 198 -6.65 -15.72 11.28
N THR A 199 -6.56 -14.43 11.61
CA THR A 199 -7.01 -13.33 10.75
C THR A 199 -5.89 -12.65 9.97
N CYS A 200 -4.63 -13.00 10.22
CA CYS A 200 -3.48 -12.46 9.49
C CYS A 200 -2.52 -13.57 9.06
N ARG A 201 -2.56 -13.88 7.76
CA ARG A 201 -1.82 -14.97 7.13
C ARG A 201 -1.31 -14.52 5.76
N PRO A 202 -0.35 -13.59 5.72
CA PRO A 202 0.21 -13.13 4.46
C PRO A 202 0.80 -14.31 3.68
N SER A 203 0.61 -14.32 2.36
CA SER A 203 1.09 -15.38 1.46
C SER A 203 2.61 -15.40 1.29
N ARG A 204 3.29 -14.32 1.70
CA ARG A 204 4.75 -14.14 1.67
C ARG A 204 5.20 -13.21 2.80
N PRO A 205 6.48 -13.21 3.19
CA PRO A 205 7.05 -12.11 3.98
C PRO A 205 6.80 -10.75 3.31
N LEU A 206 6.41 -9.76 4.09
CA LEU A 206 6.04 -8.44 3.61
C LEU A 206 6.74 -7.36 4.44
N PRO A 207 7.64 -6.54 3.86
CA PRO A 207 8.28 -5.43 4.55
C PRO A 207 7.25 -4.43 5.09
N VAL A 208 7.46 -3.95 6.33
CA VAL A 208 6.54 -3.03 7.02
C VAL A 208 7.31 -1.88 7.64
N ILE A 209 6.86 -0.64 7.39
CA ILE A 209 7.28 0.53 8.17
C ILE A 209 6.05 1.25 8.73
N ALA A 210 5.83 1.18 10.03
CA ALA A 210 4.72 1.86 10.67
C ALA A 210 5.15 3.22 11.24
N PHE A 211 4.19 4.14 11.29
CA PHE A 211 4.38 5.47 11.88
C PHE A 211 3.30 5.73 12.93
N ALA A 212 3.67 6.25 14.09
CA ALA A 212 2.72 6.68 15.12
C ALA A 212 3.23 7.85 15.94
N GLY A 213 2.34 8.46 16.72
CA GLY A 213 2.67 9.46 17.73
C GLY A 213 2.39 8.90 19.12
N ASP A 214 3.25 9.21 20.10
CA ASP A 214 3.08 8.70 21.48
C ASP A 214 2.02 9.46 22.30
N ALA A 215 1.56 10.62 21.83
CA ALA A 215 0.48 11.41 22.42
C ALA A 215 -0.87 11.18 21.70
N ASP A 216 -0.97 10.18 20.83
CA ASP A 216 -2.23 9.77 20.19
C ASP A 216 -3.19 9.15 21.22
N THR A 217 -4.34 9.81 21.44
CA THR A 217 -5.39 9.34 22.36
C THR A 217 -6.50 8.55 21.67
N THR A 218 -6.49 8.46 20.34
CA THR A 218 -7.51 7.74 19.55
C THR A 218 -7.02 6.32 19.26
N ASN A 219 -5.79 6.22 18.75
CA ASN A 219 -5.09 4.96 18.53
C ASN A 219 -3.78 4.92 19.33
N PRO A 220 -3.82 4.87 20.67
CA PRO A 220 -2.62 4.90 21.50
C PRO A 220 -1.66 3.76 21.17
N ILE A 221 -0.35 4.04 21.14
CA ILE A 221 0.68 3.01 20.90
C ILE A 221 0.64 1.89 21.95
N GLN A 222 0.12 2.19 23.14
CA GLN A 222 -0.07 1.24 24.25
C GLN A 222 -1.38 0.43 24.15
N GLY A 223 -2.15 0.59 23.06
CA GLY A 223 -3.47 -0.05 22.94
C GLY A 223 -4.49 0.55 23.90
N GLY A 224 -5.59 -0.18 24.15
CA GLY A 224 -6.64 0.22 25.10
C GLY A 224 -7.45 1.46 24.70
N GLY A 225 -7.48 1.78 23.39
CA GLY A 225 -8.20 2.92 22.85
C GLY A 225 -9.67 2.60 22.55
N ALA A 226 -10.15 3.05 21.39
CA ALA A 226 -11.50 2.72 20.92
C ALA A 226 -11.72 1.19 20.79
N LYS A 227 -12.97 0.73 20.66
CA LYS A 227 -13.32 -0.71 20.55
C LYS A 227 -12.60 -1.46 19.41
N TYR A 228 -12.22 -0.76 18.35
CA TYR A 228 -11.46 -1.30 17.22
C TYR A 228 -9.93 -1.25 17.43
N TRP A 229 -9.47 -0.74 18.58
CA TRP A 229 -8.08 -0.42 18.89
C TRP A 229 -7.67 -1.00 20.25
N SER A 230 -7.36 -2.30 20.29
CA SER A 230 -7.18 -3.03 21.54
C SER A 230 -5.70 -3.29 21.91
N TYR A 231 -4.98 -4.10 21.14
CA TYR A 231 -3.57 -4.42 21.44
C TYR A 231 -2.61 -3.30 21.06
N THR A 232 -1.38 -3.36 21.59
CA THR A 232 -0.33 -2.34 21.42
C THR A 232 0.26 -2.33 20.00
N MET A 233 0.87 -1.22 19.60
CA MET A 233 1.64 -1.17 18.35
C MET A 233 2.82 -2.15 18.39
N HIS A 234 3.52 -2.25 19.52
CA HIS A 234 4.62 -3.20 19.72
C HIS A 234 4.17 -4.67 19.52
N ALA A 235 2.99 -5.05 19.99
CA ALA A 235 2.43 -6.39 19.75
C ALA A 235 2.18 -6.65 18.25
N ALA A 236 1.79 -5.62 17.50
CA ALA A 236 1.66 -5.70 16.04
C ALA A 236 3.03 -5.88 15.36
N GLU A 237 4.04 -5.10 15.76
CA GLU A 237 5.40 -5.16 15.22
C GLU A 237 6.06 -6.52 15.46
N MET A 238 5.99 -7.03 16.69
CA MET A 238 6.47 -8.37 17.02
C MET A 238 5.79 -9.46 16.20
N ARG A 239 4.48 -9.32 15.97
CA ARG A 239 3.73 -10.28 15.14
C ARG A 239 4.15 -10.22 13.68
N TRP A 240 4.34 -9.03 13.10
CA TRP A 240 4.90 -8.87 11.76
C TRP A 240 6.32 -9.44 11.67
N ALA A 241 7.16 -9.21 12.68
CA ALA A 241 8.50 -9.78 12.73
C ALA A 241 8.46 -11.32 12.72
N THR A 242 7.52 -11.91 13.47
CA THR A 242 7.27 -13.36 13.47
C THR A 242 6.79 -13.85 12.09
N LEU A 243 5.82 -13.15 11.48
CA LEU A 243 5.30 -13.46 10.15
C LEU A 243 6.40 -13.41 9.08
N ASN A 244 7.31 -12.44 9.17
CA ASN A 244 8.44 -12.27 8.26
C ASN A 244 9.65 -13.16 8.61
N GLY A 245 9.62 -13.86 9.75
CA GLY A 245 10.70 -14.75 10.19
C GLY A 245 11.99 -14.02 10.56
N CYS A 246 11.87 -12.85 11.18
CA CYS A 246 13.01 -12.09 11.69
C CYS A 246 13.75 -12.86 12.79
N THR A 247 15.08 -12.79 12.76
CA THR A 247 15.95 -13.58 13.65
C THR A 247 16.77 -12.72 14.60
N ALA A 248 16.98 -11.45 14.27
CA ALA A 248 17.67 -10.52 15.14
C ALA A 248 16.74 -9.98 16.25
N ALA A 249 17.32 -9.68 17.41
CA ALA A 249 16.63 -8.93 18.45
C ALA A 249 16.28 -7.52 17.95
N PRO A 250 15.15 -6.93 18.37
CA PRO A 250 14.81 -5.58 17.97
C PRO A 250 15.81 -4.56 18.53
N THR A 251 16.06 -3.52 17.74
CA THR A 251 16.86 -2.37 18.17
C THR A 251 16.02 -1.11 18.19
N THR A 252 16.24 -0.24 19.17
CA THR A 252 15.61 1.08 19.24
C THR A 252 16.66 2.17 19.12
N ARG A 253 16.44 3.15 18.24
CA ARG A 253 17.35 4.29 18.05
C ARG A 253 16.62 5.57 17.67
N TRP A 254 17.20 6.71 18.01
CA TRP A 254 16.77 7.99 17.46
C TRP A 254 17.20 8.10 16.00
N VAL A 255 16.25 8.40 15.11
CA VAL A 255 16.50 8.58 13.67
C VAL A 255 16.37 10.04 13.24
N ALA A 256 15.70 10.85 14.05
CA ALA A 256 15.61 12.30 13.91
C ALA A 256 15.28 12.93 15.29
N PRO A 257 15.39 14.26 15.45
CA PRO A 257 14.88 14.93 16.64
C PRO A 257 13.41 14.56 16.88
N LYS A 258 13.09 14.10 18.10
CA LYS A 258 11.76 13.63 18.50
C LYS A 258 11.22 12.40 17.76
N VAL A 259 12.03 11.69 16.96
CA VAL A 259 11.61 10.46 16.30
C VAL A 259 12.54 9.31 16.63
N TYR A 260 12.02 8.28 17.27
CA TYR A 260 12.73 7.02 17.48
C TYR A 260 12.13 5.89 16.63
N GLU A 261 12.99 4.95 16.22
CA GLU A 261 12.65 3.78 15.41
C GLU A 261 12.96 2.53 16.23
N GLU A 262 11.94 1.68 16.44
CA GLU A 262 12.13 0.27 16.77
C GLU A 262 12.22 -0.54 15.47
N ARG A 263 13.14 -1.49 15.36
CA ARG A 263 13.37 -2.25 14.12
C ARG A 263 13.73 -3.70 14.37
N TYR A 264 13.08 -4.60 13.64
CA TYR A 264 13.38 -6.02 13.52
C TYR A 264 14.05 -6.28 12.17
N THR A 265 15.17 -7.03 12.19
CA THR A 265 15.98 -7.31 11.00
C THR A 265 16.33 -8.80 10.90
N GLY A 266 17.01 -9.17 9.82
CA GLY A 266 17.35 -10.58 9.55
C GLY A 266 16.10 -11.40 9.24
N CYS A 267 15.13 -10.76 8.59
CA CYS A 267 13.86 -11.35 8.17
C CYS A 267 14.00 -12.00 6.80
N ARG A 268 13.13 -12.95 6.48
CA ARG A 268 13.10 -13.60 5.17
C ARG A 268 12.86 -12.56 4.07
N ASP A 269 13.53 -12.73 2.95
CA ASP A 269 13.42 -11.86 1.75
C ASP A 269 13.66 -10.37 2.02
N GLY A 270 14.42 -10.04 3.08
CA GLY A 270 14.65 -8.64 3.48
C GLY A 270 13.39 -7.92 3.96
N ALA A 271 12.37 -8.66 4.39
CA ALA A 271 11.10 -8.13 4.89
C ALA A 271 11.23 -7.61 6.34
N ASP A 272 12.12 -6.65 6.52
CA ASP A 272 12.31 -5.97 7.80
C ASP A 272 11.03 -5.26 8.27
N VAL A 273 10.90 -5.14 9.58
CA VAL A 273 9.76 -4.48 10.24
C VAL A 273 10.31 -3.31 11.05
N ALA A 274 9.77 -2.12 10.82
CA ALA A 274 10.16 -0.91 11.53
C ALA A 274 8.93 -0.16 12.06
N GLY A 275 9.07 0.41 13.25
CA GLY A 275 8.09 1.29 13.89
C GLY A 275 8.71 2.62 14.23
N ARG A 276 8.24 3.71 13.63
CA ARG A 276 8.71 5.07 13.91
C ARG A 276 7.70 5.82 14.76
N ILE A 277 8.15 6.23 15.93
CA ILE A 277 7.32 6.94 16.90
C ILE A 277 7.80 8.38 17.02
N THR A 278 6.87 9.31 16.82
CA THR A 278 7.08 10.75 17.01
C THR A 278 6.66 11.15 18.42
N VAL A 279 7.62 11.65 19.21
CA VAL A 279 7.41 12.14 20.57
C VAL A 279 6.61 13.44 20.57
N GLY A 280 5.51 13.45 21.31
CA GLY A 280 4.47 14.47 21.30
C GLY A 280 3.56 14.43 20.07
N GLY A 281 3.72 13.44 19.19
CA GLY A 281 2.85 13.27 18.01
C GLY A 281 1.46 12.79 18.42
N GLY A 282 0.41 13.39 17.84
CA GLY A 282 -0.98 13.00 18.08
C GLY A 282 -1.56 12.09 17.00
N HIS A 283 -2.90 12.07 16.92
CA HIS A 283 -3.65 11.31 15.91
C HIS A 283 -3.68 12.02 14.55
N SER A 284 -2.54 12.09 13.87
CA SER A 284 -2.38 12.84 12.62
C SER A 284 -1.37 12.18 11.68
N TRP A 285 -1.18 12.75 10.48
CA TRP A 285 -0.13 12.34 9.55
C TRP A 285 1.25 12.76 10.10
N VAL A 286 1.85 11.91 10.92
CA VAL A 286 3.15 12.13 11.59
C VAL A 286 4.35 11.65 10.76
N VAL A 287 4.17 11.50 9.46
CA VAL A 287 5.10 10.81 8.57
C VAL A 287 6.09 11.79 7.95
N ASP A 288 7.36 11.41 7.91
CA ASP A 288 8.32 11.95 6.95
C ASP A 288 8.15 11.19 5.62
N ASN A 289 7.53 11.84 4.63
CA ASN A 289 7.22 11.22 3.34
C ASN A 289 8.47 10.82 2.54
N ASP A 290 9.59 11.54 2.69
CA ASP A 290 10.85 11.16 2.05
C ASP A 290 11.36 9.86 2.66
N ALA A 291 11.29 9.75 3.98
CA ALA A 291 11.75 8.58 4.69
C ALA A 291 10.81 7.37 4.54
N LEU A 292 9.50 7.59 4.38
CA LEU A 292 8.54 6.58 3.93
C LEU A 292 8.91 6.05 2.55
N TRP A 293 9.15 6.94 1.59
CA TRP A 293 9.52 6.52 0.23
C TRP A 293 10.87 5.80 0.19
N ALA A 294 11.86 6.29 0.94
CA ALA A 294 13.17 5.66 1.04
C ALA A 294 13.10 4.22 1.56
N PHE A 295 12.12 3.88 2.39
CA PHE A 295 11.85 2.50 2.79
C PHE A 295 11.15 1.73 1.67
N LEU A 296 9.99 2.22 1.20
CA LEU A 296 9.16 1.50 0.21
C LEU A 296 9.95 1.15 -1.06
N SER A 297 10.71 2.11 -1.58
CA SER A 297 11.45 1.98 -2.84
C SER A 297 12.56 0.92 -2.85
N GLN A 298 12.97 0.41 -1.68
CA GLN A 298 13.94 -0.68 -1.57
C GLN A 298 13.35 -2.04 -1.91
N HIS A 299 12.02 -2.15 -1.97
CA HIS A 299 11.33 -3.41 -2.06
C HIS A 299 10.65 -3.62 -3.41
N ARG A 300 10.68 -4.86 -3.88
CA ARG A 300 10.02 -5.31 -5.10
C ARG A 300 9.48 -6.72 -4.88
N ARG A 301 8.26 -7.01 -5.33
CA ARG A 301 7.62 -8.32 -5.18
C ARG A 301 8.33 -9.42 -5.96
#